data_AF-A0A1V9EH76-F1
#
_entry.id   AF-A0A1V9EH76-F1
#
_cell.length_a   1.000
_cell.length_b   1.000
_cell.length_c   1.000
_cell.angle_alpha   90.00
_cell.angle_beta   90.00
_cell.angle_gamma   90.00
#
_symmetry.space_group_name_H-M   'P 1'
#
loop_
_entity.id
_entity.type
_entity.pdbx_description
1 polymer ?
#
loop_
_entity_poly.entity_id
_entity_poly.type
_entity_poly.pdbx_seq_one_letter_code
_entity_poly.pdbx_strand_id
1 'polypeptide(L)'
;MNTPLDKRILSNWPTWHQQPFRLTCNEINNPHHILKEFFTWYTLSDIRICLKEWLTDALRAEDVVGLEYVTLHDNIEKLIEAAYVILGKESEEAMASEDNTQSETPIVPLIPEIVEPEADPLERVIDIIVKISEAEKIFLLDAQGNNIAGHATQYDLLILLPGKSQQPHKELQEAIETACKDIADVMISFSKAVEIYRLIREGHIFYSLVCTTENIVYDDGRFPLPVTTITNVEAIKAKAQEDFYKAFRIARLFLDGAGHFSQIRVADIAAFMLHQAAEHCLRAILYALTGHNYVTHNLRRLLRFTRQCAPELYDAHPFGTRKDKDLFQILFKAYVNARYKDDFKIEPQELQELFTLIHELHLKTEQVFKEKIDSLIEKFPHHG
;
A
#
# COMPACT_ATOMS: atom_id res chain seq x y z
N MET A 1 -24.73 -19.82 15.97
CA MET A 1 -25.57 -18.59 15.97
C MET A 1 -27.01 -18.77 16.51
N ASN A 2 -27.25 -19.54 17.57
CA ASN A 2 -28.59 -19.60 18.18
C ASN A 2 -28.54 -19.83 19.69
N THR A 3 -27.48 -19.33 20.33
CA THR A 3 -27.42 -19.32 21.78
C THR A 3 -28.29 -18.17 22.32
N PRO A 4 -28.84 -18.31 23.54
CA PRO A 4 -29.58 -17.22 24.18
C PRO A 4 -28.74 -15.94 24.36
N LEU A 5 -27.42 -16.06 24.39
CA LEU A 5 -26.46 -14.96 24.47
C LEU A 5 -26.39 -14.17 23.15
N ASP A 6 -26.31 -14.87 22.01
CA ASP A 6 -26.32 -14.25 20.68
C ASP A 6 -27.62 -13.49 20.41
N LYS A 7 -28.76 -14.03 20.84
CA LYS A 7 -30.06 -13.36 20.69
C LYS A 7 -30.18 -12.07 21.51
N ARG A 8 -29.55 -12.00 22.69
CA ARG A 8 -29.48 -10.78 23.51
C ARG A 8 -28.54 -9.72 22.92
N ILE A 9 -27.46 -10.15 22.27
CA ILE A 9 -26.55 -9.23 21.57
C ILE A 9 -27.27 -8.66 20.34
N LEU A 10 -27.90 -9.52 19.53
CA LEU A 10 -28.61 -9.13 18.31
C LEU A 10 -29.84 -8.23 18.58
N SER A 11 -30.51 -8.36 19.74
CA SER A 11 -31.65 -7.50 20.10
C SER A 11 -31.27 -6.04 20.41
N ASN A 12 -29.99 -5.74 20.61
CA ASN A 12 -29.49 -4.38 20.85
C ASN A 12 -29.04 -3.68 19.55
N TRP A 13 -29.10 -4.35 18.40
CA TRP A 13 -28.72 -3.74 17.13
C TRP A 13 -29.86 -2.90 16.55
N PRO A 14 -29.56 -1.76 15.91
CA PRO A 14 -30.57 -0.93 15.26
C PRO A 14 -31.33 -1.72 14.19
N THR A 15 -32.59 -1.33 13.93
CA THR A 15 -33.46 -1.97 12.92
C THR A 15 -32.86 -2.02 11.51
N TRP A 16 -31.94 -1.11 11.17
CA TRP A 16 -31.23 -1.13 9.88
C TRP A 16 -30.28 -2.33 9.74
N HIS A 17 -29.84 -2.96 10.83
CA HIS A 17 -28.92 -4.11 10.79
C HIS A 17 -29.56 -5.38 10.22
N GLN A 18 -30.89 -5.41 10.11
CA GLN A 18 -31.65 -6.50 9.49
C GLN A 18 -32.16 -6.13 8.07
N GLN A 19 -31.70 -5.00 7.52
CA GLN A 19 -32.08 -4.50 6.19
C GLN A 19 -30.83 -4.42 5.28
N PRO A 20 -30.99 -4.44 3.95
CA PRO A 20 -29.89 -4.19 3.03
C PRO A 20 -29.26 -2.81 3.29
N PHE A 21 -28.04 -2.78 3.83
CA PHE A 21 -27.36 -1.54 4.23
C PHE A 21 -26.45 -0.97 3.14
N ARG A 22 -25.92 -1.84 2.27
CA ARG A 22 -24.93 -1.46 1.24
C ARG A 22 -25.54 -1.20 -0.14
N LEU A 23 -26.77 -1.65 -0.36
CA LEU A 23 -27.46 -1.46 -1.62
C LEU A 23 -28.18 -0.11 -1.63
N THR A 24 -28.01 0.65 -2.69
CA THR A 24 -28.80 1.84 -2.98
C THR A 24 -30.25 1.47 -3.30
N CYS A 25 -31.17 2.44 -3.25
CA CYS A 25 -32.58 2.19 -3.59
C CYS A 25 -32.76 1.61 -5.01
N ASN A 26 -31.90 1.99 -5.97
CA ASN A 26 -31.93 1.42 -7.32
C ASN A 26 -31.47 -0.03 -7.35
N GLU A 27 -30.46 -0.39 -6.55
CA GLU A 27 -29.90 -1.74 -6.51
C GLU A 27 -30.82 -2.71 -5.75
N ILE A 28 -31.55 -2.21 -4.76
CA ILE A 28 -32.62 -2.98 -4.10
C ILE A 28 -33.74 -3.32 -5.12
N ASN A 29 -34.05 -2.40 -6.04
CA ASN A 29 -35.05 -2.60 -7.09
C ASN A 29 -34.53 -3.42 -8.28
N ASN A 30 -33.21 -3.50 -8.48
CA ASN A 30 -32.58 -4.31 -9.53
C ASN A 30 -31.33 -5.04 -9.03
N PRO A 31 -31.49 -6.08 -8.18
CA PRO A 31 -30.35 -6.81 -7.63
C PRO A 31 -29.61 -7.65 -8.67
N HIS A 32 -30.23 -7.96 -9.81
CA HIS A 32 -29.60 -8.71 -10.91
C HIS A 32 -28.42 -7.96 -11.52
N HIS A 33 -28.48 -6.63 -11.61
CA HIS A 33 -27.35 -5.81 -12.08
C HIS A 33 -26.12 -6.00 -11.20
N ILE A 34 -26.31 -6.06 -9.87
CA ILE A 34 -25.21 -6.26 -8.92
C ILE A 34 -24.59 -7.65 -9.08
N LEU A 35 -25.41 -8.68 -9.30
CA LEU A 35 -24.87 -10.02 -9.56
C LEU A 35 -24.07 -10.04 -10.87
N LYS A 36 -24.61 -9.45 -11.95
CA LYS A 36 -23.91 -9.39 -13.24
C LYS A 36 -22.60 -8.63 -13.15
N GLU A 37 -22.61 -7.49 -12.47
CA GLU A 37 -21.41 -6.72 -12.18
C GLU A 37 -20.42 -7.55 -11.38
N PHE A 38 -20.84 -8.17 -10.28
CA PHE A 38 -20.00 -9.02 -9.44
C PHE A 38 -19.29 -10.14 -10.24
N PHE A 39 -20.03 -10.90 -11.06
CA PHE A 39 -19.43 -11.97 -11.88
C PHE A 39 -18.71 -11.48 -13.14
N THR A 40 -18.80 -10.18 -13.47
CA THR A 40 -17.90 -9.55 -14.45
C THR A 40 -16.50 -9.37 -13.85
N TRP A 41 -16.40 -9.23 -12.53
CA TRP A 41 -15.15 -8.96 -11.82
C TRP A 41 -14.49 -10.20 -11.23
N TYR A 42 -15.28 -11.22 -10.86
CA TYR A 42 -14.78 -12.40 -10.18
C TYR A 42 -15.26 -13.68 -10.87
N THR A 43 -14.34 -14.56 -11.25
CA THR A 43 -14.71 -15.91 -11.70
C THR A 43 -15.05 -16.79 -10.50
N LEU A 44 -15.78 -17.89 -10.74
CA LEU A 44 -16.03 -18.88 -9.68
C LEU A 44 -14.73 -19.45 -9.09
N SER A 45 -13.65 -19.50 -9.88
CA SER A 45 -12.35 -19.97 -9.38
C SER A 45 -11.73 -18.97 -8.41
N ASP A 46 -11.77 -17.68 -8.74
CA ASP A 46 -11.20 -16.61 -7.89
C ASP A 46 -11.90 -16.55 -6.55
N ILE A 47 -13.23 -16.63 -6.57
CA ILE A 47 -14.05 -16.57 -5.36
C ILE A 47 -13.75 -17.76 -4.44
N ARG A 48 -13.61 -18.96 -4.99
CA ARG A 48 -13.27 -20.17 -4.21
C ARG A 48 -11.90 -20.06 -3.54
N ILE A 49 -10.93 -19.47 -4.23
CA ILE A 49 -9.59 -19.24 -3.67
C ILE A 49 -9.68 -18.25 -2.51
N CYS A 50 -10.35 -17.11 -2.71
CA CYS A 50 -10.53 -16.10 -1.66
C CYS A 50 -11.28 -16.65 -0.43
N LEU A 51 -12.39 -17.37 -0.63
CA LEU A 51 -13.15 -17.97 0.46
C LEU A 51 -12.32 -19.00 1.24
N LYS A 52 -11.49 -19.80 0.53
CA LYS A 52 -10.58 -20.76 1.14
C LYS A 52 -9.49 -20.09 1.96
N GLU A 53 -8.92 -18.99 1.48
CA GLU A 53 -7.93 -18.20 2.23
C GLU A 53 -8.55 -17.64 3.51
N TRP A 54 -9.74 -17.02 3.41
CA TRP A 54 -10.46 -16.48 4.56
C TRP A 54 -10.82 -17.55 5.58
N LEU A 55 -11.26 -18.74 5.13
CA LEU A 55 -11.51 -19.88 6.02
C LEU A 55 -10.22 -20.34 6.70
N THR A 56 -9.10 -20.39 5.97
CA THR A 56 -7.82 -20.83 6.53
C THR A 56 -7.32 -19.86 7.59
N ASP A 57 -7.50 -18.57 7.40
CA ASP A 57 -7.14 -17.55 8.38
C ASP A 57 -8.08 -17.56 9.60
N ALA A 58 -9.38 -17.75 9.38
CA ALA A 58 -10.36 -17.91 10.46
C ALA A 58 -10.08 -19.16 11.32
N LEU A 59 -9.65 -20.27 10.71
CA LEU A 59 -9.32 -21.50 11.43
C LEU A 59 -7.96 -21.45 12.17
N ARG A 60 -7.11 -20.46 11.89
CA ARG A 60 -5.84 -20.23 12.59
C ARG A 60 -5.96 -19.33 13.82
N ALA A 61 -7.07 -18.60 13.95
CA ALA A 61 -7.35 -17.81 15.15
C ALA A 61 -7.64 -18.75 16.34
N GLU A 62 -7.05 -18.47 17.51
CA GLU A 62 -7.15 -19.32 18.72
C GLU A 62 -8.56 -19.39 19.36
N ASP A 63 -9.55 -18.70 18.80
CA ASP A 63 -10.94 -18.69 19.27
C ASP A 63 -11.78 -19.78 18.58
N VAL A 64 -12.02 -20.87 19.31
CA VAL A 64 -12.70 -22.07 18.82
C VAL A 64 -14.19 -21.87 18.61
N VAL A 65 -14.63 -21.74 17.35
CA VAL A 65 -15.82 -22.41 16.80
C VAL A 65 -15.60 -22.80 15.33
N GLY A 66 -14.52 -23.54 15.02
CA GLY A 66 -14.12 -23.85 13.64
C GLY A 66 -15.21 -24.49 12.76
N LEU A 67 -16.12 -25.28 13.35
CA LEU A 67 -17.23 -25.91 12.63
C LEU A 67 -18.27 -24.89 12.10
N GLU A 68 -18.49 -23.79 12.82
CA GLU A 68 -19.42 -22.73 12.39
C GLU A 68 -18.84 -21.93 11.21
N TYR A 69 -17.53 -21.66 11.20
CA TYR A 69 -16.87 -21.01 10.07
C TYR A 69 -16.84 -21.88 8.81
N VAL A 70 -16.61 -23.18 8.95
CA VAL A 70 -16.72 -24.13 7.83
C VAL A 70 -18.15 -24.15 7.27
N THR A 71 -19.16 -24.20 8.15
CA THR A 71 -20.57 -24.21 7.72
C THR A 71 -20.97 -22.90 7.03
N LEU A 72 -20.51 -21.75 7.55
CA LEU A 72 -20.75 -20.44 6.96
C LEU A 72 -20.06 -20.31 5.59
N HIS A 73 -18.81 -20.76 5.49
CA HIS A 73 -18.06 -20.83 4.24
C HIS A 73 -18.83 -21.61 3.17
N ASP A 74 -19.25 -22.84 3.48
CA ASP A 74 -19.99 -23.70 2.54
C ASP A 74 -21.32 -23.06 2.09
N ASN A 75 -22.00 -22.35 2.98
CA ASN A 75 -23.25 -21.67 2.65
C ASN A 75 -23.02 -20.43 1.78
N ILE A 76 -21.94 -19.69 2.00
CA ILE A 76 -21.56 -18.55 1.15
C ILE A 76 -21.16 -19.05 -0.24
N GLU A 77 -20.36 -20.11 -0.33
CA GLU A 77 -19.97 -20.70 -1.61
C GLU A 77 -21.21 -21.15 -2.40
N LYS A 78 -22.16 -21.87 -1.77
CA LYS A 78 -23.43 -22.26 -2.39
C LYS A 78 -24.30 -21.07 -2.82
N LEU A 79 -24.35 -20.00 -2.02
CA LEU A 79 -25.11 -18.79 -2.35
C LEU A 79 -24.55 -18.12 -3.62
N ILE A 80 -23.22 -18.06 -3.72
CA ILE A 80 -22.53 -17.50 -4.88
C ILE A 80 -22.72 -18.40 -6.10
N GLU A 81 -22.59 -19.72 -5.97
CA GLU A 81 -22.87 -20.65 -7.06
C GLU A 81 -24.32 -20.56 -7.54
N ALA A 82 -25.28 -20.43 -6.62
CA ALA A 82 -26.68 -20.20 -6.97
C ALA A 82 -26.86 -18.89 -7.73
N ALA A 83 -26.20 -17.81 -7.31
CA ALA A 83 -26.22 -16.52 -8.01
C ALA A 83 -25.61 -16.62 -9.42
N TYR A 84 -24.53 -17.40 -9.58
CA TYR A 84 -23.93 -17.67 -10.89
C TYR A 84 -24.88 -18.42 -11.82
N VAL A 85 -25.58 -19.45 -11.31
CA VAL A 85 -26.57 -20.21 -12.07
C VAL A 85 -27.76 -19.34 -12.47
N ILE A 86 -28.21 -18.44 -11.60
CA ILE A 86 -29.30 -17.49 -11.91
C ILE A 86 -28.93 -16.61 -13.12
N LEU A 87 -27.68 -16.14 -13.20
CA LEU A 87 -27.19 -15.38 -14.35
C LEU A 87 -26.96 -16.24 -15.60
N GLY A 88 -26.46 -17.46 -15.43
CA GLY A 88 -26.23 -18.39 -16.53
C GLY A 88 -27.52 -18.77 -17.27
N LYS A 89 -28.64 -18.91 -16.55
CA LYS A 89 -29.96 -19.20 -17.14
C LYS A 89 -30.56 -18.04 -17.94
N GLU A 90 -30.14 -16.80 -17.69
CA GLU A 90 -30.51 -15.62 -18.51
C GLU A 90 -29.63 -15.48 -19.77
N SER A 91 -28.47 -16.17 -19.80
CA SER A 91 -27.50 -16.10 -20.91
C SER A 91 -27.85 -17.02 -22.08
N GLU A 92 -28.60 -18.11 -21.84
CA GLU A 92 -29.06 -19.05 -22.87
C GLU A 92 -30.18 -18.47 -23.76
N GLU A 93 -30.85 -17.39 -23.35
CA GLU A 93 -31.88 -16.71 -24.17
C GLU A 93 -31.30 -15.68 -25.15
N ALA A 94 -30.01 -15.32 -25.04
CA ALA A 94 -29.45 -14.14 -25.70
C ALA A 94 -28.32 -14.39 -26.72
N MET A 95 -27.84 -15.62 -26.93
CA MET A 95 -26.72 -15.90 -27.83
C MET A 95 -26.97 -17.06 -28.79
N ALA A 96 -27.70 -16.76 -29.87
CA ALA A 96 -27.81 -17.57 -31.08
C ALA A 96 -27.49 -16.71 -32.32
N SER A 97 -26.21 -16.34 -32.50
CA SER A 97 -25.56 -15.82 -33.73
C SER A 97 -24.22 -15.17 -33.34
N GLU A 98 -23.08 -15.26 -34.02
CA GLU A 98 -22.63 -15.96 -35.22
C GLU A 98 -21.08 -16.04 -35.16
N ASP A 99 -20.52 -16.83 -36.07
CA ASP A 99 -19.26 -17.58 -36.00
C ASP A 99 -18.13 -17.01 -36.90
N ASN A 100 -16.88 -17.37 -36.59
CA ASN A 100 -15.67 -17.53 -37.47
C ASN A 100 -15.09 -16.34 -38.30
N THR A 101 -13.79 -16.17 -38.61
CA THR A 101 -12.72 -17.12 -39.02
C THR A 101 -11.29 -16.48 -38.99
N GLN A 102 -10.25 -17.33 -39.07
CA GLN A 102 -8.78 -17.15 -38.97
C GLN A 102 -8.03 -16.62 -40.23
N SER A 103 -6.74 -16.24 -40.12
CA SER A 103 -5.57 -16.83 -40.85
C SER A 103 -4.24 -16.03 -40.74
N GLU A 104 -3.13 -16.66 -41.14
CA GLU A 104 -1.72 -16.51 -40.71
C GLU A 104 -0.76 -15.61 -41.57
N THR A 105 0.52 -15.57 -41.13
CA THR A 105 1.73 -14.73 -41.42
C THR A 105 2.43 -14.90 -42.80
N PRO A 106 3.48 -14.09 -43.18
CA PRO A 106 4.92 -14.40 -42.87
C PRO A 106 5.92 -13.19 -42.79
N ILE A 107 7.24 -13.45 -42.63
CA ILE A 107 8.33 -12.62 -42.05
C ILE A 107 9.44 -12.17 -43.06
N VAL A 108 10.22 -11.11 -42.69
CA VAL A 108 11.67 -10.75 -42.96
C VAL A 108 11.91 -9.71 -44.10
N PRO A 109 12.89 -8.73 -44.10
CA PRO A 109 14.19 -8.60 -43.35
C PRO A 109 14.57 -7.24 -42.68
N LEU A 110 15.66 -7.31 -41.89
CA LEU A 110 16.41 -6.24 -41.20
C LEU A 110 17.21 -5.30 -42.13
N ILE A 111 17.26 -4.01 -41.74
CA ILE A 111 18.22 -2.98 -42.17
C ILE A 111 18.75 -2.30 -40.89
N PRO A 112 20.04 -1.90 -40.80
CA PRO A 112 20.67 -1.48 -39.55
C PRO A 112 20.34 -0.03 -39.23
N GLU A 113 19.88 0.24 -38.00
CA GLU A 113 19.53 1.58 -37.56
C GLU A 113 20.69 2.27 -36.81
N ILE A 114 20.80 3.54 -37.15
CA ILE A 114 21.74 4.56 -36.73
C ILE A 114 21.73 4.69 -35.20
N VAL A 115 22.91 4.86 -34.59
CA VAL A 115 23.02 5.13 -33.14
C VAL A 115 22.41 6.51 -32.87
N GLU A 116 21.17 6.51 -32.40
CA GLU A 116 20.48 7.69 -31.88
C GLU A 116 21.16 8.21 -30.61
N PRO A 117 21.05 9.53 -30.31
CA PRO A 117 21.51 10.06 -29.02
C PRO A 117 20.81 9.28 -27.91
N GLU A 118 21.57 8.81 -26.91
CA GLU A 118 21.00 8.04 -25.79
C GLU A 118 19.81 8.80 -25.19
N ALA A 119 18.60 8.24 -25.36
CA ALA A 119 17.37 8.80 -24.82
C ALA A 119 17.48 9.01 -23.31
N ASP A 120 16.78 10.03 -22.78
CA ASP A 120 16.78 10.36 -21.36
C ASP A 120 16.53 9.07 -20.54
N PRO A 121 17.37 8.75 -19.54
CA PRO A 121 17.16 7.60 -18.67
C PRO A 121 15.73 7.50 -18.12
N LEU A 122 15.07 8.63 -17.84
CA LEU A 122 13.68 8.66 -17.38
C LEU A 122 12.70 8.20 -18.47
N GLU A 123 12.86 8.67 -19.71
CA GLU A 123 12.00 8.25 -20.84
C GLU A 123 12.11 6.74 -21.07
N ARG A 124 13.33 6.20 -21.01
CA ARG A 124 13.56 4.75 -21.15
C ARG A 124 12.90 3.95 -20.04
N VAL A 125 12.97 4.44 -18.79
CA VAL A 125 12.29 3.81 -17.65
C VAL A 125 10.78 3.83 -17.85
N ILE A 126 10.21 4.96 -18.28
CA ILE A 126 8.77 5.10 -18.56
C ILE A 126 8.34 4.12 -19.65
N ASP A 127 9.07 4.01 -20.75
CA ASP A 127 8.77 3.09 -21.84
C ASP A 127 8.75 1.63 -21.40
N ILE A 128 9.71 1.24 -20.55
CA ILE A 128 9.77 -0.11 -19.96
C ILE A 128 8.54 -0.36 -19.09
N ILE A 129 8.20 0.60 -18.22
CA ILE A 129 7.04 0.51 -17.33
C ILE A 129 5.76 0.32 -18.14
N VAL A 130 5.52 1.18 -19.14
CA VAL A 130 4.30 1.14 -19.96
C VAL A 130 4.16 -0.21 -20.66
N LYS A 131 5.26 -0.75 -21.20
CA LYS A 131 5.28 -2.06 -21.89
C LYS A 131 4.99 -3.23 -20.94
N ILE A 132 5.45 -3.17 -19.69
CA ILE A 132 5.31 -4.27 -18.73
C ILE A 132 3.96 -4.21 -18.01
N SER A 133 3.51 -3.03 -17.63
CA SER A 133 2.39 -2.88 -16.69
C SER A 133 1.08 -2.37 -17.30
N GLU A 134 1.08 -2.00 -18.58
CA GLU A 134 -0.05 -1.32 -19.25
C GLU A 134 -0.57 -0.14 -18.41
N ALA A 135 0.35 0.70 -17.91
CA ALA A 135 0.02 1.81 -17.02
C ALA A 135 -1.03 2.74 -17.64
N GLU A 136 -1.96 3.23 -16.83
CA GLU A 136 -2.89 4.30 -17.22
C GLU A 136 -2.19 5.66 -17.07
N LYS A 137 -1.52 5.87 -15.93
CA LYS A 137 -0.74 7.08 -15.62
C LYS A 137 0.49 6.74 -14.81
N ILE A 138 1.56 7.52 -15.00
CA ILE A 138 2.78 7.43 -14.17
C ILE A 138 3.08 8.82 -13.63
N PHE A 139 3.28 8.90 -12.32
CA PHE A 139 3.69 10.12 -11.62
C PHE A 139 5.13 9.98 -11.12
N LEU A 140 5.94 11.00 -11.39
CA LEU A 140 7.26 11.17 -10.79
C LEU A 140 7.10 11.83 -9.42
N LEU A 141 7.47 11.10 -8.37
CA LEU A 141 7.43 11.59 -7.00
C LEU A 141 8.73 12.28 -6.60
N ASP A 142 9.85 11.69 -6.99
CA ASP A 142 11.18 12.22 -6.76
C ASP A 142 12.20 11.69 -7.77
N ALA A 143 13.26 12.45 -8.02
CA ALA A 143 14.39 12.09 -8.88
C ALA A 143 15.70 12.50 -8.19
N GLN A 144 16.52 11.50 -7.84
CA GLN A 144 17.72 11.69 -7.04
C GLN A 144 18.99 11.17 -7.72
N GLY A 145 20.15 11.63 -7.22
CA GLY A 145 21.46 11.31 -7.76
C GLY A 145 21.75 12.05 -9.05
N ASN A 146 23.01 12.01 -9.52
CA ASN A 146 23.40 12.53 -10.83
C ASN A 146 24.48 11.64 -11.41
N ASN A 147 24.28 11.15 -12.63
CA ASN A 147 25.31 10.47 -13.40
C ASN A 147 26.28 11.49 -14.02
N ILE A 148 27.30 11.00 -14.73
CA ILE A 148 28.33 11.83 -15.36
C ILE A 148 27.72 12.81 -16.39
N ALA A 149 26.59 12.45 -17.00
CA ALA A 149 25.85 13.27 -17.95
C ALA A 149 24.83 14.22 -17.28
N GLY A 150 24.70 14.20 -15.95
CA GLY A 150 23.80 15.08 -15.18
C GLY A 150 22.35 14.58 -15.08
N HIS A 151 22.05 13.35 -15.48
CA HIS A 151 20.72 12.75 -15.28
C HIS A 151 20.62 12.07 -13.91
N ALA A 152 19.41 12.07 -13.36
CA ALA A 152 19.10 11.34 -12.13
C ALA A 152 19.41 9.84 -12.29
N THR A 153 19.89 9.22 -11.21
CA THR A 153 20.20 7.79 -11.17
C THR A 153 19.18 6.99 -10.37
N GLN A 154 18.27 7.67 -9.69
CA GLN A 154 17.20 7.07 -8.91
C GLN A 154 15.88 7.78 -9.18
N TYR A 155 14.82 6.99 -9.35
CA TYR A 155 13.47 7.52 -9.62
C TYR A 155 12.44 6.86 -8.71
N ASP A 156 11.63 7.70 -8.06
CA ASP A 156 10.52 7.25 -7.23
C ASP A 156 9.22 7.52 -7.98
N LEU A 157 8.48 6.45 -8.29
CA LEU A 157 7.35 6.48 -9.23
C LEU A 157 6.08 5.91 -8.59
N LEU A 158 4.95 6.58 -8.86
CA LEU A 158 3.61 6.04 -8.61
C LEU A 158 2.97 5.66 -9.94
N ILE A 159 2.68 4.38 -10.11
CA ILE A 159 2.08 3.82 -11.31
C ILE A 159 0.61 3.51 -11.04
N LEU A 160 -0.27 4.15 -11.81
CA LEU A 160 -1.69 3.85 -11.80
C LEU A 160 -1.99 2.77 -12.83
N LEU A 161 -2.42 1.62 -12.34
CA LEU A 161 -2.83 0.50 -13.18
C LEU A 161 -4.31 0.60 -13.53
N PRO A 162 -4.71 0.21 -14.76
CA PRO A 162 -6.13 0.09 -15.12
C PRO A 162 -6.87 -0.84 -14.16
N GLY A 163 -8.17 -0.56 -13.93
CA GLY A 163 -9.00 -1.37 -13.02
C GLY A 163 -9.08 -2.85 -13.38
N LYS A 164 -8.87 -3.21 -14.65
CA LYS A 164 -8.87 -4.60 -15.15
C LYS A 164 -7.54 -5.34 -15.01
N SER A 165 -6.47 -4.66 -14.58
CA SER A 165 -5.16 -5.30 -14.40
C SER A 165 -5.25 -6.39 -13.32
N GLN A 166 -4.87 -7.62 -13.67
CA GLN A 166 -4.92 -8.80 -12.77
C GLN A 166 -3.53 -9.21 -12.27
N GLN A 167 -2.47 -8.59 -12.78
CA GLN A 167 -1.10 -8.96 -12.45
C GLN A 167 -0.75 -8.59 -10.99
N PRO A 168 -0.15 -9.51 -10.23
CA PRO A 168 0.31 -9.22 -8.88
C PRO A 168 1.36 -8.10 -8.87
N HIS A 169 1.21 -7.11 -7.98
CA HIS A 169 2.14 -5.98 -7.87
C HIS A 169 3.59 -6.43 -7.66
N LYS A 170 3.80 -7.56 -6.97
CA LYS A 170 5.14 -8.10 -6.72
C LYS A 170 5.83 -8.55 -8.00
N GLU A 171 5.12 -9.24 -8.89
CA GLU A 171 5.67 -9.72 -10.17
C GLU A 171 5.99 -8.56 -11.10
N LEU A 172 5.08 -7.58 -11.16
CA LEU A 172 5.31 -6.32 -11.89
C LEU A 172 6.54 -5.58 -11.36
N GLN A 173 6.65 -5.44 -10.04
CA GLN A 173 7.78 -4.77 -9.41
C GLN A 173 9.10 -5.47 -9.76
N GLU A 174 9.17 -6.80 -9.59
CA GLU A 174 10.39 -7.57 -9.89
C GLU A 174 10.77 -7.48 -11.38
N ALA A 175 9.80 -7.54 -12.30
CA ALA A 175 10.03 -7.41 -13.73
C ALA A 175 10.59 -6.02 -14.10
N ILE A 176 10.00 -4.95 -13.58
CA ILE A 176 10.43 -3.57 -13.89
C ILE A 176 11.77 -3.27 -13.23
N GLU A 177 11.97 -3.59 -11.95
CA GLU A 177 13.26 -3.38 -11.26
C GLU A 177 14.39 -4.13 -11.97
N THR A 178 14.13 -5.35 -12.48
CA THR A 178 15.11 -6.11 -13.25
C THR A 178 15.42 -5.46 -14.59
N ALA A 179 14.40 -5.01 -15.32
CA ALA A 179 14.57 -4.38 -16.64
C ALA A 179 15.25 -3.00 -16.57
N CYS A 180 15.04 -2.25 -15.49
CA CYS A 180 15.60 -0.91 -15.30
C CYS A 180 16.99 -0.91 -14.63
N LYS A 181 17.49 -2.06 -14.17
CA LYS A 181 18.71 -2.16 -13.33
C LYS A 181 19.95 -1.48 -13.93
N ASP A 182 20.13 -1.55 -15.24
CA ASP A 182 21.28 -0.95 -15.94
C ASP A 182 21.06 0.52 -16.33
N ILE A 183 19.87 1.05 -16.06
CA ILE A 183 19.45 2.42 -16.40
C ILE A 183 19.41 3.28 -15.13
N ALA A 184 18.61 2.88 -14.13
CA ALA A 184 18.40 3.62 -12.90
C ALA A 184 17.85 2.71 -11.78
N ASP A 185 18.07 3.12 -10.53
CA ASP A 185 17.40 2.52 -9.37
C ASP A 185 15.97 3.04 -9.27
N VAL A 186 14.99 2.17 -9.48
CA VAL A 186 13.57 2.55 -9.48
C VAL A 186 12.89 2.06 -8.21
N MET A 187 12.15 2.96 -7.54
CA MET A 187 11.22 2.60 -6.48
C MET A 187 9.80 2.83 -6.97
N ILE A 188 9.01 1.77 -6.98
CA ILE A 188 7.70 1.78 -7.61
C ILE A 188 6.62 1.48 -6.59
N SER A 189 5.56 2.30 -6.61
CA SER A 189 4.28 1.98 -5.97
C SER A 189 3.23 1.75 -7.05
N PHE A 190 2.45 0.68 -6.90
CA PHE A 190 1.33 0.38 -7.77
C PHE A 190 0.03 0.66 -7.03
N SER A 191 -0.91 1.31 -7.70
CA SER A 191 -2.27 1.47 -7.20
C SER A 191 -3.25 1.39 -8.36
N LYS A 192 -4.48 0.95 -8.09
CA LYS A 192 -5.52 0.96 -9.12
C LYS A 192 -5.96 2.40 -9.36
N ALA A 193 -6.01 2.82 -10.63
CA ALA A 193 -6.41 4.18 -10.99
C ALA A 193 -7.76 4.57 -10.39
N VAL A 194 -8.74 3.64 -10.40
CA VAL A 194 -10.07 3.83 -9.81
C VAL A 194 -10.01 4.19 -8.32
N GLU A 195 -9.15 3.51 -7.56
CA GLU A 195 -8.99 3.76 -6.13
C GLU A 195 -8.36 5.13 -5.90
N ILE A 196 -7.30 5.47 -6.64
CA ILE A 196 -6.64 6.77 -6.52
C ILE A 196 -7.58 7.90 -6.93
N TYR A 197 -8.39 7.72 -7.96
CA TYR A 197 -9.38 8.71 -8.36
C TYR A 197 -10.45 8.94 -7.29
N ARG A 198 -10.88 7.88 -6.59
CA ARG A 198 -11.77 8.02 -5.43
C ARG A 198 -11.07 8.79 -4.31
N LEU A 199 -9.83 8.43 -3.97
CA LEU A 199 -9.04 9.07 -2.92
C LEU A 199 -8.77 10.55 -3.21
N ILE A 200 -8.49 10.93 -4.47
CA ILE A 200 -8.34 12.33 -4.88
C ILE A 200 -9.65 13.10 -4.66
N ARG A 201 -10.80 12.54 -5.06
CA ARG A 201 -12.12 13.20 -4.83
C ARG A 201 -12.44 13.36 -3.35
N GLU A 202 -12.09 12.36 -2.54
CA GLU A 202 -12.25 12.38 -1.08
C GLU A 202 -11.24 13.30 -0.37
N GLY A 203 -10.26 13.84 -1.09
CA GLY A 203 -9.27 14.76 -0.52
C GLY A 203 -8.15 14.06 0.24
N HIS A 204 -7.81 12.82 -0.14
CA HIS A 204 -6.72 12.09 0.49
C HIS A 204 -5.40 12.83 0.32
N ILE A 205 -4.80 13.22 1.45
CA ILE A 205 -3.64 14.10 1.58
C ILE A 205 -2.54 13.81 0.57
N PHE A 206 -2.00 12.58 0.59
CA PHE A 206 -0.88 12.23 -0.28
C PHE A 206 -1.24 12.28 -1.77
N TYR A 207 -2.28 11.57 -2.20
CA TYR A 207 -2.69 11.51 -3.60
C TYR A 207 -3.11 12.87 -4.15
N SER A 208 -3.78 13.72 -3.37
CA SER A 208 -4.10 15.09 -3.77
C SER A 208 -2.86 15.97 -3.96
N LEU A 209 -1.75 15.68 -3.27
CA LEU A 209 -0.49 16.41 -3.44
C LEU A 209 0.32 15.92 -4.63
N VAL A 210 0.41 14.60 -4.82
CA VAL A 210 1.33 13.99 -5.80
C VAL A 210 0.69 13.74 -7.16
N CYS A 211 -0.62 13.49 -7.24
CA CYS A 211 -1.31 13.24 -8.51
C CYS A 211 -1.74 14.55 -9.19
N THR A 212 -0.77 15.38 -9.57
CA THR A 212 -0.98 16.64 -10.29
C THR A 212 -0.50 16.55 -11.73
N THR A 213 -0.91 17.51 -12.56
CA THR A 213 -0.42 17.65 -13.94
C THR A 213 1.06 17.97 -14.03
N GLU A 214 1.67 18.51 -12.97
CA GLU A 214 3.10 18.82 -12.91
C GLU A 214 3.95 17.57 -12.70
N ASN A 215 3.42 16.58 -11.98
CA ASN A 215 4.13 15.35 -11.65
C ASN A 215 3.86 14.22 -12.65
N ILE A 216 2.93 14.39 -13.59
CA ILE A 216 2.60 13.34 -14.56
C ILE A 216 3.72 13.24 -15.60
N VAL A 217 4.28 12.03 -15.74
CA VAL A 217 5.33 11.74 -16.74
C VAL A 217 4.83 10.80 -17.85
N TYR A 218 3.66 10.19 -17.64
CA TYR A 218 2.95 9.43 -18.65
C TYR A 218 1.44 9.47 -18.41
N ASP A 219 0.66 9.62 -19.47
CA ASP A 219 -0.81 9.55 -19.47
C ASP A 219 -1.31 8.86 -20.75
N ASP A 220 -2.12 7.82 -20.61
CA ASP A 220 -2.78 7.14 -21.73
C ASP A 220 -3.92 7.97 -22.37
N GLY A 221 -4.31 9.06 -21.72
CA GLY A 221 -5.32 10.03 -22.18
C GLY A 221 -6.77 9.55 -22.07
N ARG A 222 -7.05 8.36 -21.51
CA ARG A 222 -8.40 7.79 -21.48
C ARG A 222 -9.31 8.46 -20.45
N PHE A 223 -8.75 8.81 -19.29
CA PHE A 223 -9.48 9.42 -18.18
C PHE A 223 -8.74 10.63 -17.65
N PRO A 224 -9.41 11.79 -17.47
CA PRO A 224 -8.77 12.95 -16.86
C PRO A 224 -8.57 12.75 -15.36
N LEU A 225 -7.55 13.42 -14.79
CA LEU A 225 -7.38 13.46 -13.34
C LEU A 225 -8.61 14.09 -12.66
N PRO A 226 -9.16 13.49 -11.59
CA PRO A 226 -10.27 14.09 -10.88
C PRO A 226 -9.86 15.41 -10.23
N VAL A 227 -10.79 16.36 -10.22
CA VAL A 227 -10.64 17.59 -9.44
C VAL A 227 -10.96 17.27 -7.98
N THR A 228 -10.07 17.69 -7.09
CA THR A 228 -10.24 17.52 -5.65
C THR A 228 -11.46 18.30 -5.16
N THR A 229 -12.38 17.63 -4.48
CA THR A 229 -13.58 18.25 -3.87
C THR A 229 -13.41 18.47 -2.36
N ILE A 230 -12.23 18.91 -1.93
CA ILE A 230 -12.01 19.20 -0.50
C ILE A 230 -12.89 20.39 -0.11
N THR A 231 -13.92 20.12 0.69
CA THR A 231 -14.81 21.14 1.25
C THR A 231 -14.47 21.46 2.71
N ASN A 232 -13.68 20.63 3.38
CA ASN A 232 -13.33 20.79 4.79
C ASN A 232 -11.89 20.31 5.05
N VAL A 233 -10.92 21.17 4.74
CA VAL A 233 -9.47 20.92 4.92
C VAL A 233 -9.15 20.64 6.40
N GLU A 234 -9.84 21.32 7.33
CA GLU A 234 -9.65 21.18 8.76
C GLU A 234 -10.03 19.80 9.28
N ALA A 235 -11.12 19.21 8.78
CA ALA A 235 -11.53 17.86 9.14
C ALA A 235 -10.51 16.82 8.66
N ILE A 236 -9.97 16.99 7.44
CA ILE A 236 -8.92 16.12 6.89
C ILE A 236 -7.64 16.24 7.72
N LYS A 237 -7.24 17.46 8.09
CA LYS A 237 -6.11 17.72 8.98
C LYS A 237 -6.31 17.03 10.34
N ALA A 238 -7.45 17.25 10.98
CA ALA A 238 -7.77 16.63 12.27
C ALA A 238 -7.72 15.11 12.20
N LYS A 239 -8.25 14.52 11.12
CA LYS A 239 -8.24 13.06 10.94
C LYS A 239 -6.83 12.51 10.77
N ALA A 240 -6.02 13.12 9.90
CA ALA A 240 -4.63 12.70 9.69
C ALA A 240 -3.77 12.86 10.95
N GLN A 241 -3.98 13.95 11.70
CA GLN A 241 -3.33 14.15 13.00
C GLN A 241 -3.74 13.09 14.01
N GLU A 242 -5.04 12.78 14.12
CA GLU A 242 -5.53 11.72 14.99
C GLU A 242 -4.88 10.37 14.65
N ASP A 243 -4.89 9.99 13.38
CA ASP A 243 -4.34 8.72 12.91
C ASP A 243 -2.83 8.64 13.15
N PHE A 244 -2.09 9.71 12.85
CA PHE A 244 -0.66 9.81 13.13
C PHE A 244 -0.37 9.68 14.62
N TYR A 245 -0.94 10.54 15.47
CA TYR A 245 -0.61 10.56 16.90
C TYR A 245 -1.09 9.29 17.62
N LYS A 246 -2.17 8.66 17.17
CA LYS A 246 -2.63 7.37 17.69
C LYS A 246 -1.60 6.27 17.41
N ALA A 247 -1.08 6.19 16.19
CA ALA A 247 -0.07 5.21 15.81
C ALA A 247 1.30 5.54 16.43
N PHE A 248 1.72 6.80 16.38
CA PHE A 248 2.99 7.31 16.90
C PHE A 248 3.09 7.18 18.43
N ARG A 249 1.96 7.24 19.15
CA ARG A 249 1.93 6.94 20.59
C ARG A 249 2.51 5.57 20.91
N ILE A 250 2.27 4.56 20.08
CA ILE A 250 2.82 3.21 20.28
C ILE A 250 4.35 3.23 20.16
N ALA A 251 4.89 3.95 19.17
CA ALA A 251 6.33 4.15 19.03
C ALA A 251 6.95 4.78 20.28
N ARG A 252 6.31 5.81 20.84
CA ARG A 252 6.77 6.48 22.07
C ARG A 252 6.74 5.56 23.28
N LEU A 253 5.70 4.75 23.44
CA LEU A 253 5.61 3.77 24.53
C LEU A 253 6.76 2.74 24.47
N PHE A 254 7.15 2.31 23.26
CA PHE A 254 8.32 1.45 23.10
C PHE A 254 9.63 2.17 23.44
N LEU A 255 9.78 3.45 23.09
CA LEU A 255 10.95 4.24 23.45
C LEU A 255 11.07 4.42 24.98
N ASP A 256 9.95 4.74 25.63
CA ASP A 256 9.89 4.85 27.10
C ASP A 256 10.21 3.50 27.77
N GLY A 257 9.65 2.41 27.23
CA GLY A 257 9.94 1.05 27.67
C GLY A 257 11.42 0.69 27.53
N ALA A 258 12.05 1.05 26.40
CA ALA A 258 13.49 0.86 26.23
C ALA A 258 14.28 1.57 27.33
N GLY A 259 13.91 2.81 27.66
CA GLY A 259 14.53 3.59 28.74
C GLY A 259 14.45 2.87 30.09
N HIS A 260 13.30 2.29 30.41
CA HIS A 260 13.13 1.49 31.63
C HIS A 260 14.04 0.25 31.65
N PHE A 261 14.06 -0.55 30.58
CA PHE A 261 14.91 -1.75 30.50
C PHE A 261 16.40 -1.42 30.58
N SER A 262 16.81 -0.28 30.01
CA SER A 262 18.18 0.24 30.15
C SER A 262 18.53 0.53 31.62
N GLN A 263 17.62 1.18 32.37
CA GLN A 263 17.83 1.49 33.80
C GLN A 263 18.01 0.26 34.68
N ILE A 264 17.23 -0.80 34.43
CA ILE A 264 17.34 -2.07 35.16
C ILE A 264 18.43 -3.00 34.60
N ARG A 265 19.28 -2.50 33.69
CA ARG A 265 20.44 -3.18 33.08
C ARG A 265 20.09 -4.42 32.25
N VAL A 266 18.93 -4.39 31.58
CA VAL A 266 18.49 -5.43 30.64
C VAL A 266 18.64 -4.87 29.21
N ALA A 267 19.89 -4.83 28.75
CA ALA A 267 20.31 -4.10 27.56
C ALA A 267 19.80 -4.73 26.24
N ASP A 268 19.69 -6.05 26.20
CA ASP A 268 19.13 -6.83 25.10
C ASP A 268 17.65 -6.49 24.85
N ILE A 269 16.84 -6.47 25.92
CA ILE A 269 15.43 -6.08 25.83
C ILE A 269 15.29 -4.58 25.54
N ALA A 270 16.16 -3.73 26.08
CA ALA A 270 16.18 -2.32 25.73
C ALA A 270 16.42 -2.13 24.22
N ALA A 271 17.39 -2.83 23.63
CA ALA A 271 17.66 -2.79 22.19
C ALA A 271 16.48 -3.34 21.36
N PHE A 272 15.82 -4.39 21.82
CA PHE A 272 14.59 -4.91 21.19
C PHE A 272 13.47 -3.85 21.18
N MET A 273 13.25 -3.16 22.30
CA MET A 273 12.26 -2.10 22.41
C MET A 273 12.60 -0.90 21.50
N LEU A 274 13.89 -0.57 21.35
CA LEU A 274 14.33 0.47 20.39
C LEU A 274 14.01 0.09 18.93
N HIS A 275 14.14 -1.19 18.57
CA HIS A 275 13.71 -1.65 17.24
C HIS A 275 12.20 -1.44 17.04
N GLN A 276 11.39 -1.85 18.01
CA GLN A 276 9.94 -1.68 17.95
C GLN A 276 9.54 -0.19 17.90
N ALA A 277 10.23 0.67 18.65
CA ALA A 277 10.04 2.11 18.61
C ALA A 277 10.32 2.68 17.21
N ALA A 278 11.37 2.22 16.53
CA ALA A 278 11.69 2.61 15.16
C ALA A 278 10.63 2.11 14.17
N GLU A 279 10.24 0.85 14.27
CA GLU A 279 9.25 0.21 13.38
C GLU A 279 7.92 0.95 13.44
N HIS A 280 7.37 1.15 14.64
CA HIS A 280 6.10 1.83 14.83
C HIS A 280 6.16 3.31 14.43
N CYS A 281 7.31 3.97 14.59
CA CYS A 281 7.53 5.34 14.15
C CYS A 281 7.39 5.46 12.63
N LEU A 282 8.11 4.62 11.87
CA LEU A 282 8.06 4.60 10.41
C LEU A 282 6.67 4.19 9.89
N ARG A 283 6.04 3.19 10.51
CA ARG A 283 4.67 2.78 10.17
C ARG A 283 3.66 3.91 10.39
N ALA A 284 3.79 4.68 11.48
CA ALA A 284 2.88 5.76 11.79
C ALA A 284 2.87 6.84 10.70
N ILE A 285 4.05 7.27 10.24
CA ILE A 285 4.12 8.30 9.19
C ILE A 285 3.68 7.75 7.82
N LEU A 286 4.08 6.52 7.46
CA LEU A 286 3.64 5.88 6.22
C LEU A 286 2.13 5.76 6.16
N TYR A 287 1.50 5.28 7.24
CA TYR A 287 0.05 5.15 7.31
C TYR A 287 -0.64 6.51 7.29
N ALA A 288 -0.18 7.47 8.09
CA ALA A 288 -0.84 8.78 8.19
C ALA A 288 -0.78 9.58 6.89
N LEU A 289 0.32 9.47 6.13
CA LEU A 289 0.44 10.18 4.85
C LEU A 289 -0.23 9.41 3.72
N THR A 290 -0.01 8.11 3.61
CA THR A 290 -0.35 7.34 2.41
C THR A 290 -1.58 6.44 2.55
N GLY A 291 -2.06 6.20 3.77
CA GLY A 291 -3.10 5.22 4.07
C GLY A 291 -2.63 3.76 4.02
N HIS A 292 -1.39 3.50 3.58
CA HIS A 292 -0.87 2.15 3.40
C HIS A 292 -0.34 1.54 4.69
N ASN A 293 -0.82 0.32 4.99
CA ASN A 293 -0.30 -0.53 6.05
C ASN A 293 0.69 -1.55 5.48
N TYR A 294 1.98 -1.20 5.45
CA TYR A 294 3.02 -2.12 5.00
C TYR A 294 3.17 -3.31 5.94
N VAL A 295 3.15 -4.55 5.42
CA VAL A 295 3.33 -5.77 6.23
C VAL A 295 4.80 -6.22 6.17
N THR A 296 5.69 -5.48 6.85
CA THR A 296 7.11 -5.80 6.99
C THR A 296 7.67 -5.28 8.31
N HIS A 297 8.54 -6.07 8.95
CA HIS A 297 9.32 -5.68 10.14
C HIS A 297 10.73 -5.19 9.77
N ASN A 298 11.07 -5.17 8.48
CA ASN A 298 12.37 -4.72 8.02
C ASN A 298 12.44 -3.19 8.01
N LEU A 299 13.16 -2.61 8.97
CA LEU A 299 13.34 -1.16 9.11
C LEU A 299 13.92 -0.50 7.85
N ARG A 300 14.85 -1.15 7.13
CA ARG A 300 15.41 -0.59 5.89
C ARG A 300 14.36 -0.51 4.79
N ARG A 301 13.46 -1.50 4.70
CA ARG A 301 12.34 -1.45 3.75
C ARG A 301 11.35 -0.35 4.14
N LEU A 302 10.99 -0.25 5.42
CA LEU A 302 10.11 0.81 5.91
C LEU A 302 10.69 2.21 5.65
N LEU A 303 11.98 2.40 5.93
CA LEU A 303 12.68 3.66 5.66
C LEU A 303 12.79 3.94 4.15
N ARG A 304 12.99 2.91 3.31
CA ARG A 304 12.94 3.09 1.85
C ARG A 304 11.56 3.56 1.40
N PHE A 305 10.47 3.01 1.94
CA PHE A 305 9.12 3.44 1.58
C PHE A 305 8.82 4.89 1.96
N THR A 306 9.47 5.46 2.97
CA THR A 306 9.23 6.87 3.33
C THR A 306 9.67 7.82 2.23
N ARG A 307 10.59 7.44 1.34
CA ARG A 307 10.99 8.26 0.19
C ARG A 307 9.81 8.75 -0.65
N GLN A 308 8.74 7.95 -0.75
CA GLN A 308 7.57 8.31 -1.55
C GLN A 308 6.79 9.50 -0.98
N CYS A 309 6.71 9.63 0.34
CA CYS A 309 5.81 10.58 1.01
C CYS A 309 6.50 11.54 1.98
N ALA A 310 7.69 11.19 2.42
CA ALA A 310 8.52 11.86 3.42
C ALA A 310 10.02 11.63 3.09
N PRO A 311 10.50 12.06 1.90
CA PRO A 311 11.89 11.90 1.49
C PRO A 311 12.87 12.53 2.49
N GLU A 312 12.45 13.54 3.22
CA GLU A 312 13.24 14.20 4.26
C GLU A 312 13.62 13.25 5.41
N LEU A 313 12.90 12.15 5.63
CA LEU A 313 13.30 11.11 6.60
C LEU A 313 14.38 10.17 6.07
N TYR A 314 14.41 9.99 4.76
CA TYR A 314 15.44 9.22 4.09
C TYR A 314 16.72 10.06 3.90
N ASP A 315 16.55 11.34 3.58
CA ASP A 315 17.63 12.29 3.27
C ASP A 315 18.25 12.92 4.51
N ALA A 316 17.44 13.24 5.54
CA ALA A 316 17.99 13.58 6.84
C ALA A 316 18.80 12.38 7.29
N HIS A 317 20.09 12.60 7.45
CA HIS A 317 21.11 11.58 7.30
C HIS A 317 21.65 11.02 8.64
N PRO A 318 20.87 10.72 9.71
CA PRO A 318 21.41 9.91 10.79
C PRO A 318 21.51 8.42 10.39
N PHE A 319 21.36 8.07 9.10
CA PHE A 319 21.25 6.69 8.61
C PHE A 319 22.16 6.32 7.43
N GLY A 320 22.92 7.27 6.88
CA GLY A 320 23.74 7.08 5.69
C GLY A 320 25.22 6.79 5.98
N THR A 321 25.69 7.00 7.21
CA THR A 321 27.09 6.77 7.56
C THR A 321 27.36 5.26 7.73
N ARG A 322 28.64 4.87 7.65
CA ARG A 322 29.05 3.49 7.94
C ARG A 322 28.59 3.07 9.34
N LYS A 323 28.63 4.00 10.30
CA LYS A 323 28.22 3.80 11.68
C LYS A 323 26.73 3.48 11.81
N ASP A 324 25.89 4.15 11.04
CA ASP A 324 24.43 3.94 11.13
C ASP A 324 24.01 2.60 10.52
N LYS A 325 24.72 2.15 9.47
CA LYS A 325 24.53 0.80 8.91
C LYS A 325 24.80 -0.29 9.94
N ASP A 326 25.82 -0.08 10.77
CA ASP A 326 26.19 -0.98 11.87
C ASP A 326 25.11 -0.92 12.97
N LEU A 327 24.62 0.27 13.34
CA LEU A 327 23.51 0.44 14.30
C LEU A 327 22.21 -0.23 13.85
N PHE A 328 21.82 -0.12 12.57
CA PHE A 328 20.68 -0.87 12.03
C PHE A 328 20.88 -2.37 12.09
N GLN A 329 22.11 -2.84 11.89
CA GLN A 329 22.42 -4.25 12.01
C GLN A 329 22.30 -4.72 13.47
N ILE A 330 22.68 -3.89 14.44
CA ILE A 330 22.47 -4.17 15.87
C ILE A 330 20.98 -4.21 16.20
N LEU A 331 20.17 -3.25 15.75
CA LEU A 331 18.70 -3.27 15.92
C LEU A 331 18.07 -4.52 15.29
N PHE A 332 18.53 -4.93 14.12
CA PHE A 332 18.05 -6.15 13.47
C PHE A 332 18.42 -7.41 14.28
N LYS A 333 19.67 -7.51 14.74
CA LYS A 333 20.11 -8.60 15.63
C LYS A 333 19.30 -8.64 16.92
N ALA A 334 19.02 -7.49 17.54
CA ALA A 334 18.18 -7.41 18.73
C ALA A 334 16.76 -7.92 18.46
N TYR A 335 16.14 -7.53 17.35
CA TYR A 335 14.80 -7.99 16.98
C TYR A 335 14.69 -9.51 16.79
N VAL A 336 15.68 -10.10 16.13
CA VAL A 336 15.71 -11.55 15.89
C VAL A 336 16.08 -12.30 17.17
N ASN A 337 17.12 -11.87 17.88
CA ASN A 337 17.79 -12.70 18.87
C ASN A 337 17.46 -12.36 20.33
N ALA A 338 17.10 -11.12 20.68
CA ALA A 338 16.92 -10.73 22.09
C ALA A 338 15.77 -11.46 22.82
N ARG A 339 14.88 -12.14 22.07
CA ARG A 339 13.78 -12.95 22.61
C ARG A 339 14.16 -14.41 22.83
N TYR A 340 15.24 -14.88 22.21
CA TYR A 340 15.74 -16.25 22.33
C TYR A 340 17.00 -16.21 23.20
N LYS A 341 17.26 -17.27 23.98
CA LYS A 341 18.41 -17.34 24.91
C LYS A 341 19.76 -17.51 24.16
N ASP A 342 19.99 -16.72 23.13
CA ASP A 342 21.25 -16.69 22.38
C ASP A 342 22.11 -15.50 22.81
N ASP A 343 23.42 -15.61 22.53
CA ASP A 343 24.53 -14.73 22.96
C ASP A 343 24.46 -13.26 22.49
N PHE A 344 23.28 -12.68 22.26
CA PHE A 344 23.14 -11.27 21.91
C PHE A 344 23.59 -10.41 23.09
N LYS A 345 24.77 -9.80 22.92
CA LYS A 345 25.34 -8.81 23.82
C LYS A 345 25.46 -7.50 23.05
N ILE A 346 25.13 -6.42 23.74
CA ILE A 346 25.27 -5.06 23.25
C ILE A 346 26.05 -4.28 24.29
N GLU A 347 27.05 -3.52 23.84
CA GLU A 347 27.86 -2.70 24.73
C GLU A 347 27.05 -1.46 25.17
N PRO A 348 27.28 -0.92 26.38
CA PRO A 348 26.56 0.26 26.86
C PRO A 348 26.66 1.47 25.92
N GLN A 349 27.81 1.64 25.25
CA GLN A 349 28.00 2.70 24.28
C GLN A 349 27.13 2.50 23.03
N GLU A 350 27.05 1.29 22.50
CA GLU A 350 26.21 0.97 21.35
C GLU A 350 24.73 1.19 21.68
N LEU A 351 24.30 0.77 22.87
CA LEU A 351 22.92 1.01 23.33
C LEU A 351 22.61 2.50 23.42
N GLN A 352 23.53 3.32 23.94
CA GLN A 352 23.36 4.77 24.01
C GLN A 352 23.27 5.41 22.62
N GLU A 353 24.08 4.94 21.67
CA GLU A 353 24.03 5.40 20.28
C GLU A 353 22.69 5.05 19.62
N LEU A 354 22.13 3.86 19.90
CA LEU A 354 20.78 3.49 19.46
C LEU A 354 19.71 4.41 20.06
N PHE A 355 19.79 4.78 21.33
CA PHE A 355 18.85 5.73 21.92
C PHE A 355 18.86 7.08 21.21
N THR A 356 20.06 7.63 20.96
CA THR A 356 20.21 8.90 20.23
C THR A 356 19.58 8.79 18.85
N LEU A 357 19.92 7.73 18.12
CA LEU A 357 19.42 7.47 16.76
C LEU A 357 17.89 7.41 16.70
N ILE A 358 17.27 6.63 17.59
CA ILE A 358 15.81 6.45 17.58
C ILE A 358 15.09 7.70 18.09
N HIS A 359 15.66 8.43 19.04
CA HIS A 359 15.11 9.70 19.49
C HIS A 359 15.12 10.76 18.37
N GLU A 360 16.21 10.87 17.63
CA GLU A 360 16.31 11.75 16.45
C GLU A 360 15.30 11.35 15.36
N LEU A 361 15.13 10.04 15.10
CA LEU A 361 14.10 9.55 14.18
C LEU A 361 12.71 10.00 14.59
N HIS A 362 12.36 9.88 15.87
CA HIS A 362 11.04 10.27 16.39
C HIS A 362 10.79 11.77 16.23
N LEU A 363 11.76 12.60 16.61
CA LEU A 363 11.68 14.04 16.46
C LEU A 363 11.51 14.45 15.00
N LYS A 364 12.35 13.89 14.10
CA LYS A 364 12.29 14.20 12.68
C LYS A 364 10.98 13.72 12.06
N THR A 365 10.48 12.55 12.45
CA THR A 365 9.19 12.01 11.97
C THR A 365 8.03 12.93 12.32
N GLU A 366 7.97 13.40 13.57
CA GLU A 366 6.93 14.35 13.98
C GLU A 366 7.05 15.69 13.25
N GLN A 367 8.28 16.19 13.06
CA GLN A 367 8.54 17.41 12.30
C GLN A 367 8.07 17.29 10.85
N VAL A 368 8.51 16.25 10.13
CA VAL A 368 8.18 16.04 8.72
C VAL A 368 6.67 15.85 8.54
N PHE A 369 6.02 15.12 9.45
CA PHE A 369 4.57 15.00 9.42
C PHE A 369 3.87 16.36 9.52
N LYS A 370 4.28 17.23 10.46
CA LYS A 370 3.74 18.59 10.60
C LYS A 370 3.94 19.41 9.33
N GLU A 371 5.16 19.41 8.79
CA GLU A 371 5.51 20.11 7.54
C GLU A 371 4.63 19.67 6.36
N LYS A 372 4.44 18.35 6.17
CA LYS A 372 3.58 17.83 5.08
C LYS A 372 2.11 18.23 5.25
N ILE A 373 1.60 18.22 6.49
CA ILE A 373 0.22 18.64 6.78
C ILE A 373 0.05 20.15 6.55
N ASP A 374 1.02 20.97 6.92
CA ASP A 374 0.93 22.43 6.74
C ASP A 374 1.08 22.82 5.26
N SER A 375 1.98 22.20 4.49
CA SER A 375 2.06 22.38 3.03
C SER A 375 0.76 22.01 2.31
N LEU A 376 0.00 21.03 2.84
CA LEU A 376 -1.31 20.71 2.28
C LEU A 376 -2.31 21.85 2.46
N ILE A 377 -2.32 22.50 3.63
CA ILE A 377 -3.23 23.64 3.89
C ILE A 377 -2.91 24.80 2.94
N GLU A 378 -1.62 25.06 2.72
CA GLU A 378 -1.19 26.13 1.81
C GLU A 378 -1.61 25.86 0.36
N LYS A 379 -1.62 24.60 -0.08
CA LYS A 379 -2.01 24.22 -1.45
C LYS A 379 -3.52 24.28 -1.71
N PHE A 380 -4.33 24.11 -0.66
CA PHE A 380 -5.79 24.19 -0.73
C PHE A 380 -6.33 25.31 0.17
N PRO A 381 -6.01 26.58 -0.12
CA PRO A 381 -6.53 27.69 0.67
C PRO A 381 -8.06 27.70 0.59
N HIS A 382 -8.71 27.97 1.72
CA HIS A 382 -10.17 28.00 1.82
C HIS A 382 -10.81 28.70 0.62
N HIS A 383 -11.53 27.96 -0.22
CA HIS A 383 -12.58 28.55 -1.03
C HIS A 383 -13.77 28.76 -0.09
N GLY A 384 -13.70 29.88 0.66
CA GLY A 384 -14.77 30.38 1.50
C GLY A 384 -15.96 30.88 0.71
#